data_AF-A0A1F5TMH3-F1
#
_entry.id   AF-A0A1F5TMH3-F1
#
_cell.length_a   1.000
_cell.length_b   1.000
_cell.length_c   1.000
_cell.angle_alpha   90.00
_cell.angle_beta   90.00
_cell.angle_gamma   90.00
#
_symmetry.space_group_name_H-M   'P 1'
#
loop_
_entity.id
_entity.type
_entity.pdbx_description
1 polymer ?
#
loop_
_entity_poly.entity_id
_entity_poly.type
_entity_poly.pdbx_seq_one_letter_code
_entity_poly.pdbx_strand_id
1 'polypeptide(L)'
;MKKRNLFIIALTFAIFMPFSFLSAATLAERLSGKILLQVEDAGQAWYVEPGTGKRAFLGRPDDAFRIMRELGLGISEANYNIFASKVPAKFSGKILLRVEAHGEAYYVSPGDLKMNYLGRPADAFAVMRNLGLGITDVDLNTIGIHEQYQERVQEQTKTQGQAGKNEVENKEETTNEETGTTTGEAEDVSGATDIIQIDQATSTEDQATSTPVTETGQTSLGKACEFTATYYRNTDLSSKLLIRTEEGIDHDWGAGNPDGVYLSDKFSVRWTGNCEFAEGRYRFTGTFDDAVKATIDNTWIYNYWVSNSDGVSFETELDITGGTHYIKVDYYEYFGNAVAKLDWEKIE
;
A
#
# COMPACT_ATOMS: atom_id res chain seq x y z
N MET A 1 -9.77 -83.20 -66.08
CA MET A 1 -10.17 -81.84 -65.64
C MET A 1 -10.33 -81.86 -64.12
N LYS A 2 -9.65 -81.01 -63.36
CA LYS A 2 -9.85 -80.83 -61.90
C LYS A 2 -10.23 -79.36 -61.64
N LYS A 3 -11.43 -79.10 -61.16
CA LYS A 3 -11.82 -77.76 -60.66
C LYS A 3 -11.12 -77.52 -59.33
N ARG A 4 -10.45 -76.38 -59.18
CA ARG A 4 -9.69 -76.00 -57.98
C ARG A 4 -10.40 -74.80 -57.35
N ASN A 5 -11.12 -75.03 -56.24
CA ASN A 5 -11.84 -73.97 -55.55
C ASN A 5 -10.83 -72.98 -54.93
N LEU A 6 -10.98 -71.70 -55.27
CA LEU A 6 -10.12 -70.63 -54.79
C LEU A 6 -10.71 -70.04 -53.50
N PHE A 7 -10.21 -70.46 -52.35
CA PHE A 7 -10.49 -69.77 -51.08
C PHE A 7 -9.74 -68.44 -51.05
N ILE A 8 -10.46 -67.34 -51.23
CA ILE A 8 -9.93 -65.99 -50.98
C ILE A 8 -9.97 -65.75 -49.48
N ILE A 9 -8.82 -65.91 -48.82
CA ILE A 9 -8.64 -65.46 -47.44
C ILE A 9 -8.46 -63.94 -47.49
N ALA A 10 -9.54 -63.21 -47.22
CA ALA A 10 -9.50 -61.76 -47.05
C ALA A 10 -8.79 -61.42 -45.73
N LEU A 11 -7.47 -61.25 -45.79
CA LEU A 11 -6.68 -60.76 -44.67
C LEU A 11 -6.97 -59.28 -44.43
N THR A 12 -8.02 -58.98 -43.65
CA THR A 12 -8.33 -57.62 -43.20
C THR A 12 -7.25 -57.16 -42.23
N PHE A 13 -6.19 -56.56 -42.77
CA PHE A 13 -5.16 -55.88 -42.01
C PHE A 13 -5.77 -54.60 -41.42
N ALA A 14 -6.33 -54.70 -40.21
CA ALA A 14 -6.86 -53.56 -39.49
C ALA A 14 -5.69 -52.62 -39.15
N ILE A 15 -5.51 -51.58 -39.97
CA ILE A 15 -4.53 -50.53 -39.72
C ILE A 15 -4.97 -49.81 -38.45
N PHE A 16 -4.38 -50.20 -37.33
CA PHE A 16 -4.52 -49.51 -36.05
C PHE A 16 -3.71 -48.22 -36.10
N MET A 17 -4.16 -47.26 -36.90
CA MET A 17 -3.67 -45.88 -36.82
C MET A 17 -3.94 -45.42 -35.38
N PRO A 18 -2.91 -45.05 -34.60
CA PRO A 18 -3.16 -44.43 -33.31
C PRO A 18 -3.91 -43.12 -33.60
N PHE A 19 -5.16 -43.06 -33.13
CA PHE A 19 -5.92 -41.82 -33.13
C PHE A 19 -5.21 -40.89 -32.14
N SER A 20 -4.30 -40.08 -32.66
CA SER A 20 -3.62 -39.04 -31.90
C SER A 20 -4.66 -37.99 -31.57
N PHE A 21 -5.34 -38.16 -30.43
CA PHE A 21 -6.18 -37.14 -29.84
C PHE A 21 -5.29 -35.92 -29.56
N LEU A 22 -5.36 -34.92 -30.42
CA LEU A 22 -4.87 -33.58 -30.10
C LEU A 22 -5.74 -33.10 -28.92
N SER A 23 -5.20 -33.21 -27.71
CA SER A 23 -5.83 -32.59 -26.55
C SER A 23 -5.97 -31.10 -26.81
N ALA A 24 -7.13 -30.54 -26.53
CA ALA A 24 -7.29 -29.09 -26.57
C ALA A 24 -6.31 -28.46 -25.58
N ALA A 25 -5.62 -27.40 -26.00
CA ALA A 25 -4.73 -26.66 -25.13
C ALA A 25 -5.51 -26.14 -23.92
N THR A 26 -4.96 -26.36 -22.74
CA THR A 26 -5.53 -25.91 -21.46
C THR A 26 -5.66 -24.39 -21.43
N LEU A 27 -6.53 -23.87 -20.55
CA LEU A 27 -6.67 -22.43 -20.40
C LEU A 27 -5.33 -21.77 -20.00
N ALA A 28 -4.58 -22.41 -19.11
CA ALA A 28 -3.23 -21.99 -18.71
C ALA A 28 -2.26 -21.90 -19.90
N GLU A 29 -2.23 -22.89 -20.80
CA GLU A 29 -1.40 -22.85 -22.01
C GLU A 29 -1.81 -21.72 -22.97
N ARG A 30 -3.12 -21.50 -23.15
CA ARG A 30 -3.66 -20.43 -24.01
C ARG A 30 -3.39 -19.03 -23.45
N LEU A 31 -3.33 -18.89 -22.13
CA LEU A 31 -3.07 -17.64 -21.42
C LEU A 31 -1.60 -17.48 -20.98
N SER A 32 -0.74 -18.45 -21.29
CA SER A 32 0.70 -18.43 -21.00
C SER A 32 1.34 -17.12 -21.44
N GLY A 33 2.00 -16.44 -20.49
CA GLY A 33 2.66 -15.17 -20.70
C GLY A 33 1.76 -13.96 -20.84
N LYS A 34 0.47 -14.07 -20.49
CA LYS A 34 -0.47 -12.96 -20.51
C LYS A 34 -0.66 -12.37 -19.12
N ILE A 35 -0.94 -11.08 -19.11
CA ILE A 35 -1.53 -10.39 -17.97
C ILE A 35 -3.04 -10.56 -18.06
N LEU A 36 -3.67 -10.87 -16.93
CA LEU A 36 -5.11 -11.06 -16.77
C LEU A 36 -5.64 -10.04 -15.77
N LEU A 37 -6.84 -9.54 -16.01
CA LEU A 37 -7.57 -8.64 -15.13
C LEU A 37 -8.86 -9.36 -14.71
N GLN A 38 -9.02 -9.62 -13.42
CA GLN A 38 -10.20 -10.27 -12.85
C GLN A 38 -11.37 -9.26 -12.88
N VAL A 39 -12.44 -9.57 -13.62
CA VAL A 39 -13.52 -8.60 -13.91
C VAL A 39 -14.76 -8.72 -13.02
N GLU A 40 -14.84 -9.77 -12.20
CA GLU A 40 -15.98 -10.07 -11.32
C GLU A 40 -15.72 -9.69 -9.84
N ASP A 41 -14.51 -9.24 -9.53
CA ASP A 41 -14.02 -8.78 -8.22
C ASP A 41 -13.38 -7.38 -8.36
N ALA A 42 -12.57 -6.93 -7.38
CA ALA A 42 -11.91 -5.63 -7.29
C ALA A 42 -10.86 -5.28 -8.39
N GLY A 43 -10.97 -5.82 -9.60
CA GLY A 43 -10.09 -5.49 -10.73
C GLY A 43 -8.67 -6.06 -10.62
N GLN A 44 -8.51 -7.17 -9.88
CA GLN A 44 -7.22 -7.76 -9.55
C GLN A 44 -6.40 -8.16 -10.78
N ALA A 45 -5.13 -7.78 -10.83
CA ALA A 45 -4.21 -8.17 -11.90
C ALA A 45 -3.46 -9.48 -11.57
N TRP A 46 -3.27 -10.32 -12.57
CA TRP A 46 -2.57 -11.60 -12.50
C TRP A 46 -1.65 -11.79 -13.71
N TYR A 47 -0.58 -12.56 -13.57
CA TYR A 47 0.35 -12.95 -14.65
C TYR A 47 0.42 -14.47 -14.73
N VAL A 48 0.28 -15.03 -15.92
CA VAL A 48 0.47 -16.48 -16.15
C VAL A 48 1.90 -16.72 -16.63
N GLU A 49 2.70 -17.45 -15.87
CA GLU A 49 4.12 -17.63 -16.16
C GLU A 49 4.36 -18.53 -17.41
N PRO A 50 5.14 -18.08 -18.41
CA PRO A 50 5.56 -18.93 -19.53
C PRO A 50 6.54 -20.02 -19.10
N GLY A 51 6.02 -21.23 -18.93
CA GLY A 51 6.80 -22.44 -18.62
C GLY A 51 6.06 -23.33 -17.65
N THR A 52 5.64 -22.78 -16.50
CA THR A 52 4.84 -23.51 -15.51
C THR A 52 3.34 -23.44 -15.79
N GLY A 53 2.87 -22.40 -16.49
CA GLY A 53 1.44 -22.12 -16.68
C GLY A 53 0.73 -21.69 -15.39
N LYS A 54 1.46 -21.48 -14.30
CA LYS A 54 0.89 -21.05 -13.01
C LYS A 54 0.63 -19.54 -13.03
N ARG A 55 -0.45 -19.12 -12.36
CA ARG A 55 -0.76 -17.71 -12.12
C ARG A 55 -0.01 -17.19 -10.89
N ALA A 56 0.54 -15.99 -11.02
CA ALA A 56 1.10 -15.19 -9.94
C ALA A 56 0.34 -13.86 -9.86
N PHE A 57 0.12 -13.36 -8.65
CA PHE A 57 -0.66 -12.14 -8.43
C PHE A 57 0.18 -10.90 -8.75
N LEU A 58 -0.37 -9.95 -9.51
CA LEU A 58 0.28 -8.67 -9.88
C LEU A 58 -0.31 -7.46 -9.14
N GLY A 59 -1.42 -7.62 -8.41
CA GLY A 59 -2.23 -6.49 -7.93
C GLY A 59 -1.59 -5.59 -6.87
N ARG A 60 -0.47 -5.99 -6.24
CA ARG A 60 0.31 -5.13 -5.34
C ARG A 60 1.73 -4.91 -5.89
N PRO A 61 2.35 -3.74 -5.68
CA PRO A 61 3.72 -3.47 -6.10
C PRO A 61 4.70 -4.58 -5.69
N ASP A 62 4.68 -5.02 -4.43
CA ASP A 62 5.58 -6.08 -3.94
C ASP A 62 5.44 -7.43 -4.65
N ASP A 63 4.24 -7.76 -5.10
CA ASP A 63 4.01 -9.00 -5.81
C ASP A 63 4.48 -8.89 -7.26
N ALA A 64 4.30 -7.73 -7.90
CA ALA A 64 4.87 -7.41 -9.20
C ALA A 64 6.41 -7.36 -9.17
N PHE A 65 7.02 -6.68 -8.19
CA PHE A 65 8.47 -6.65 -8.00
C PHE A 65 9.04 -8.05 -7.75
N ARG A 66 8.36 -8.89 -6.97
CA ARG A 66 8.79 -10.28 -6.77
C ARG A 66 8.69 -11.12 -8.06
N ILE A 67 7.60 -11.00 -8.82
CA ILE A 67 7.47 -11.61 -10.15
C ILE A 67 8.60 -11.17 -11.07
N MET A 68 8.92 -9.87 -11.11
CA MET A 68 10.02 -9.35 -11.92
C MET A 68 11.37 -9.93 -11.48
N ARG A 69 11.65 -10.01 -10.17
CA ARG A 69 12.91 -10.55 -9.63
C ARG A 69 13.08 -12.05 -9.84
N GLU A 70 12.03 -12.84 -9.66
CA GLU A 70 12.12 -14.31 -9.60
C GLU A 70 11.80 -14.99 -10.93
N LEU A 71 10.92 -14.41 -11.73
CA LEU A 71 10.50 -14.95 -13.04
C LEU A 71 11.08 -14.15 -14.23
N GLY A 72 11.77 -13.04 -13.95
CA GLY A 72 12.46 -12.22 -14.94
C GLY A 72 13.76 -12.86 -15.43
N LEU A 73 14.00 -12.77 -16.74
CA LEU A 73 15.24 -13.25 -17.35
C LEU A 73 16.23 -12.09 -17.57
N GLY A 74 17.41 -12.21 -16.99
CA GLY A 74 18.50 -11.26 -17.23
C GLY A 74 18.93 -11.22 -18.69
N ILE A 75 19.03 -10.01 -19.24
CA ILE A 75 19.58 -9.73 -20.58
C ILE A 75 20.71 -8.70 -20.48
N SER A 76 21.74 -8.90 -21.29
CA SER A 76 22.83 -7.94 -21.49
C SER A 76 22.39 -6.75 -22.33
N GLU A 77 23.15 -5.66 -22.26
CA GLU A 77 22.94 -4.43 -23.00
C GLU A 77 22.97 -4.65 -24.52
N ALA A 78 23.86 -5.54 -24.99
CA ALA A 78 23.90 -5.93 -26.40
C ALA A 78 22.58 -6.58 -26.87
N ASN A 79 21.96 -7.43 -26.03
CA ASN A 79 20.66 -8.04 -26.35
C ASN A 79 19.54 -7.00 -26.31
N TYR A 80 19.52 -6.12 -25.29
CA TYR A 80 18.53 -5.04 -25.17
C TYR A 80 18.50 -4.16 -26.42
N ASN A 81 19.65 -3.69 -26.90
CA ASN A 81 19.76 -2.84 -28.09
C ASN A 81 19.27 -3.52 -29.39
N ILE A 82 19.45 -4.84 -29.51
CA ILE A 82 18.92 -5.61 -30.66
C ILE A 82 17.40 -5.81 -30.52
N PHE A 83 16.92 -6.07 -29.30
CA PHE A 83 15.52 -6.38 -29.00
C PHE A 83 14.59 -5.16 -29.06
N ALA A 84 15.14 -3.93 -29.03
CA ALA A 84 14.40 -2.68 -29.11
C ALA A 84 13.44 -2.57 -30.32
N SER A 85 13.74 -3.29 -31.41
CA SER A 85 12.86 -3.35 -32.59
C SER A 85 11.84 -4.50 -32.54
N LYS A 86 12.28 -5.71 -32.20
CA LYS A 86 11.43 -6.90 -32.04
C LYS A 86 12.17 -7.98 -31.24
N VAL A 87 11.53 -8.48 -30.19
CA VAL A 87 12.09 -9.55 -29.34
C VAL A 87 11.94 -10.92 -30.03
N PRO A 88 12.91 -11.85 -29.91
CA PRO A 88 12.75 -13.23 -30.35
C PRO A 88 11.57 -13.94 -29.67
N ALA A 89 10.76 -14.68 -30.45
CA ALA A 89 9.51 -15.31 -29.99
C ALA A 89 9.65 -16.26 -28.78
N LYS A 90 10.85 -16.80 -28.51
CA LYS A 90 11.14 -17.61 -27.31
C LYS A 90 10.99 -16.84 -25.98
N PHE A 91 10.99 -15.50 -26.03
CA PHE A 91 10.74 -14.62 -24.90
C PHE A 91 9.31 -14.06 -24.88
N SER A 92 8.41 -14.52 -25.77
CA SER A 92 7.01 -14.13 -25.80
C SER A 92 6.36 -14.27 -24.41
N GLY A 93 5.80 -13.18 -23.91
CA GLY A 93 5.14 -13.13 -22.60
C GLY A 93 6.05 -13.21 -21.39
N LYS A 94 7.38 -13.20 -21.57
CA LYS A 94 8.33 -13.19 -20.45
C LYS A 94 8.63 -11.76 -19.99
N ILE A 95 9.09 -11.66 -18.75
CA ILE A 95 9.72 -10.45 -18.22
C ILE A 95 11.22 -10.56 -18.47
N LEU A 96 11.84 -9.49 -18.96
CA LEU A 96 13.27 -9.35 -19.17
C LEU A 96 13.81 -8.28 -18.22
N LEU A 97 14.98 -8.54 -17.61
CA LEU A 97 15.68 -7.62 -16.73
C LEU A 97 16.97 -7.15 -17.39
N ARG A 98 17.14 -5.85 -17.55
CA ARG A 98 18.35 -5.22 -18.11
C ARG A 98 19.41 -5.11 -17.00
N VAL A 99 20.09 -6.22 -16.73
CA VAL A 99 20.99 -6.36 -15.56
C VAL A 99 22.23 -5.48 -15.62
N GLU A 100 22.60 -5.00 -16.81
CA GLU A 100 23.74 -4.09 -17.04
C GLU A 100 23.36 -2.59 -16.91
N ALA A 101 22.07 -2.26 -16.72
CA ALA A 101 21.59 -0.89 -16.52
C ALA A 101 20.51 -0.84 -15.43
N HIS A 102 20.95 -0.71 -14.18
CA HIS A 102 20.12 -0.52 -12.98
C HIS A 102 18.97 -1.54 -12.73
N GLY A 103 18.93 -2.65 -13.47
CA GLY A 103 17.92 -3.70 -13.30
C GLY A 103 16.56 -3.38 -13.94
N GLU A 104 16.50 -2.46 -14.90
CA GLU A 104 15.26 -2.08 -15.60
C GLU A 104 14.47 -3.29 -16.11
N ALA A 105 13.17 -3.36 -15.81
CA ALA A 105 12.30 -4.48 -16.15
C ALA A 105 11.40 -4.18 -17.36
N TYR A 106 11.21 -5.18 -18.22
CA TYR A 106 10.39 -5.10 -19.42
C TYR A 106 9.50 -6.33 -19.60
N TYR A 107 8.21 -6.14 -19.88
CA TYR A 107 7.29 -7.21 -20.30
C TYR A 107 7.28 -7.35 -21.82
N VAL A 108 7.50 -8.55 -22.34
CA VAL A 108 7.46 -8.85 -23.78
C VAL A 108 6.03 -9.22 -24.19
N SER A 109 5.33 -8.31 -24.86
CA SER A 109 3.97 -8.54 -25.36
C SER A 109 3.86 -9.81 -26.23
N PRO A 110 3.02 -10.81 -25.89
CA PRO A 110 2.87 -12.01 -26.72
C PRO A 110 2.31 -11.78 -28.12
N GLY A 111 1.62 -10.65 -28.35
CA GLY A 111 0.95 -10.34 -29.62
C GLY A 111 1.89 -9.77 -30.69
N ASP A 112 2.78 -8.85 -30.32
CA ASP A 112 3.67 -8.13 -31.25
C ASP A 112 5.17 -8.29 -30.95
N LEU A 113 5.52 -8.93 -29.83
CA LEU A 113 6.89 -9.14 -29.34
C LEU A 113 7.66 -7.84 -29.08
N LYS A 114 6.96 -6.77 -28.67
CA LYS A 114 7.62 -5.54 -28.16
C LYS A 114 7.94 -5.66 -26.68
N MET A 115 9.02 -5.01 -26.26
CA MET A 115 9.32 -4.75 -24.86
C MET A 115 8.51 -3.55 -24.38
N ASN A 116 7.76 -3.72 -23.30
CA ASN A 116 7.05 -2.64 -22.62
C ASN A 116 7.71 -2.43 -21.26
N TYR A 117 8.09 -1.20 -20.95
CA TYR A 117 8.79 -0.88 -19.71
C TYR A 117 7.86 -1.06 -18.49
N LEU A 118 8.40 -1.62 -17.40
CA LEU A 118 7.71 -1.85 -16.14
C LEU A 118 8.31 -1.08 -14.96
N GLY A 119 9.46 -0.42 -15.13
CA GLY A 119 10.23 0.13 -14.01
C GLY A 119 9.57 1.29 -13.25
N ARG A 120 8.61 1.99 -13.85
CA ARG A 120 7.78 2.99 -13.15
C ARG A 120 6.34 2.48 -12.96
N PRO A 121 5.69 2.74 -11.81
CA PRO A 121 4.31 2.30 -11.55
C PRO A 121 3.31 2.71 -12.64
N ALA A 122 3.46 3.91 -13.21
CA ALA A 122 2.59 4.41 -14.28
C ALA A 122 2.72 3.61 -15.60
N ASP A 123 3.93 3.15 -15.96
CA ASP A 123 4.13 2.34 -17.16
C ASP A 123 3.62 0.92 -16.95
N ALA A 124 3.90 0.32 -15.78
CA ALA A 124 3.38 -0.99 -15.41
C ALA A 124 1.84 -0.99 -15.39
N PHE A 125 1.21 0.07 -14.87
CA PHE A 125 -0.25 0.25 -14.93
C PHE A 125 -0.76 0.41 -16.36
N ALA A 126 -0.07 1.17 -17.21
CA ALA A 126 -0.42 1.30 -18.63
C ALA A 126 -0.32 -0.06 -19.36
N VAL A 127 0.70 -0.87 -19.06
CA VAL A 127 0.84 -2.24 -19.56
C VAL A 127 -0.33 -3.11 -19.10
N MET A 128 -0.66 -3.12 -17.81
CA MET A 128 -1.78 -3.90 -17.28
C MET A 128 -3.12 -3.47 -17.90
N ARG A 129 -3.38 -2.16 -18.03
CA ARG A 129 -4.64 -1.64 -18.59
C ARG A 129 -4.78 -1.86 -20.10
N ASN A 130 -3.69 -1.73 -20.87
CA ASN A 130 -3.76 -1.76 -22.33
C ASN A 130 -3.55 -3.17 -22.91
N LEU A 131 -2.89 -4.07 -22.17
CA LEU A 131 -2.50 -5.42 -22.63
C LEU A 131 -3.07 -6.54 -21.77
N GLY A 132 -3.68 -6.23 -20.63
CA GLY A 132 -4.38 -7.19 -19.79
C GLY A 132 -5.67 -7.70 -20.43
N LEU A 133 -5.95 -8.99 -20.27
CA LEU A 133 -7.20 -9.60 -20.72
C LEU A 133 -8.17 -9.82 -19.55
N GLY A 134 -9.43 -9.44 -19.73
CA GLY A 134 -10.48 -9.76 -18.77
C GLY A 134 -10.63 -11.27 -18.57
N ILE A 135 -10.78 -11.72 -17.32
CA ILE A 135 -11.04 -13.11 -16.96
C ILE A 135 -12.08 -13.20 -15.83
N THR A 136 -12.93 -14.23 -15.91
CA THR A 136 -13.91 -14.58 -14.87
C THR A 136 -13.24 -15.27 -13.69
N ASP A 137 -13.87 -15.25 -12.52
CA ASP A 137 -13.37 -15.94 -11.32
C ASP A 137 -13.34 -17.46 -11.54
N VAL A 138 -14.34 -17.99 -12.26
CA VAL A 138 -14.43 -19.42 -12.62
C VAL A 138 -13.25 -19.83 -13.49
N ASP A 139 -12.98 -19.10 -14.58
CA ASP A 139 -11.88 -19.38 -15.50
C ASP A 139 -10.52 -19.23 -14.81
N LEU A 140 -10.34 -18.14 -14.06
CA LEU A 140 -9.12 -17.85 -13.32
C LEU A 140 -8.78 -18.99 -12.34
N ASN A 141 -9.79 -19.53 -11.65
CA ASN A 141 -9.63 -20.62 -10.69
C ASN A 141 -9.31 -21.99 -11.31
N THR A 142 -9.42 -22.16 -12.63
CA THR A 142 -8.83 -23.32 -13.32
C THR A 142 -7.31 -23.23 -13.50
N ILE A 143 -6.73 -22.04 -13.36
CA ILE A 143 -5.30 -21.79 -13.51
C ILE A 143 -4.62 -21.93 -12.13
N GLY A 144 -3.72 -22.92 -12.02
CA GLY A 144 -3.01 -23.21 -10.79
C GLY A 144 -2.18 -22.04 -10.28
N ILE A 145 -2.16 -21.83 -8.96
CA ILE A 145 -1.45 -20.72 -8.33
C ILE A 145 0.01 -21.12 -8.05
N HIS A 146 0.96 -20.22 -8.31
CA HIS A 146 2.37 -20.45 -8.00
C HIS A 146 2.57 -20.70 -6.50
N GLU A 147 3.36 -21.70 -6.11
CA GLU A 147 3.37 -22.25 -4.74
C GLU A 147 3.65 -21.19 -3.66
N GLN A 148 4.64 -20.32 -3.87
CA GLN A 148 4.95 -19.17 -3.01
C GLN A 148 3.86 -18.09 -2.87
N TYR A 149 2.71 -18.25 -3.52
CA TYR A 149 1.50 -17.42 -3.36
C TYR A 149 0.35 -18.16 -2.66
N GLN A 150 0.40 -19.48 -2.51
CA GLN A 150 -0.75 -20.25 -2.02
C GLN A 150 -1.08 -19.99 -0.54
N GLU A 151 -0.08 -19.75 0.30
CA GLU A 151 -0.29 -19.50 1.74
C GLU A 151 -1.15 -18.25 1.99
N ARG A 152 -0.93 -17.17 1.22
CA ARG A 152 -1.64 -15.89 1.40
C ARG A 152 -3.05 -15.87 0.77
N VAL A 153 -3.29 -16.65 -0.28
CA VAL A 153 -4.64 -16.79 -0.86
C VAL A 153 -5.58 -17.54 0.11
N GLN A 154 -5.05 -18.49 0.89
CA GLN A 154 -5.83 -19.13 1.97
C GLN A 154 -6.14 -18.19 3.14
N GLU A 155 -5.32 -17.17 3.37
CA GLU A 155 -5.55 -16.16 4.41
C GLU A 155 -6.64 -15.16 3.99
N GLN A 156 -6.62 -14.72 2.73
CA GLN A 156 -7.66 -13.84 2.17
C GLN A 156 -9.04 -14.54 2.05
N THR A 157 -9.08 -15.80 1.60
CA THR A 157 -10.33 -16.56 1.49
C THR A 157 -10.96 -16.92 2.84
N LYS A 158 -10.16 -17.11 3.91
CA LYS A 158 -10.68 -17.23 5.29
C LYS A 158 -11.38 -15.95 5.76
N THR A 159 -10.79 -14.79 5.47
CA THR A 159 -11.35 -13.48 5.89
C THR A 159 -12.66 -13.16 5.17
N GLN A 160 -12.78 -13.44 3.86
CA GLN A 160 -14.06 -13.32 3.14
C GLN A 160 -15.11 -14.34 3.61
N GLY A 161 -14.71 -15.54 4.01
CA GLY A 161 -15.60 -16.58 4.53
C GLY A 161 -16.23 -16.29 5.90
N GLN A 162 -15.72 -15.31 6.66
CA GLN A 162 -16.32 -14.86 7.92
C GLN A 162 -17.20 -13.61 7.79
N ALA A 163 -17.00 -12.78 6.75
CA ALA A 163 -17.88 -11.65 6.48
C ALA A 163 -19.31 -12.12 6.13
N GLY A 164 -19.45 -13.18 5.32
CA GLY A 164 -20.74 -13.72 4.87
C GLY A 164 -21.55 -14.53 5.91
N LYS A 165 -21.20 -14.49 7.21
CA LYS A 165 -21.93 -15.21 8.27
C LYS A 165 -22.55 -14.33 9.36
N ASN A 166 -22.23 -13.03 9.39
CA ASN A 166 -22.74 -12.10 10.41
C ASN A 166 -23.93 -11.24 9.91
N GLU A 167 -24.47 -11.52 8.72
CA GLU A 167 -25.56 -10.75 8.10
C GLU A 167 -26.89 -11.51 7.99
N VAL A 168 -26.99 -12.71 8.60
CA VAL A 168 -28.18 -13.58 8.58
C VAL A 168 -28.61 -14.00 9.99
N GLU A 169 -28.51 -13.10 10.98
CA GLU A 169 -29.11 -13.31 12.31
C GLU A 169 -29.50 -11.97 12.96
N ASN A 170 -30.39 -11.22 12.30
CA ASN A 170 -31.20 -10.14 12.90
C ASN A 170 -32.29 -9.66 11.91
N LYS A 171 -33.28 -10.52 11.61
CA LYS A 171 -34.49 -10.15 10.86
C LYS A 171 -35.69 -11.04 11.19
N GLU A 172 -36.33 -10.69 12.30
CA GLU A 172 -37.65 -11.04 12.86
C GLU A 172 -37.50 -10.52 14.31
N GLU A 173 -38.34 -9.68 14.91
CA GLU A 173 -39.77 -9.39 14.86
C GLU A 173 -39.92 -8.08 15.69
N THR A 174 -40.65 -7.01 15.37
CA THR A 174 -42.10 -6.91 15.19
C THR A 174 -42.50 -5.54 14.61
N THR A 175 -43.62 -5.53 13.90
CA THR A 175 -44.60 -4.43 13.67
C THR A 175 -44.81 -3.48 14.88
N ASN A 176 -45.23 -2.20 14.76
CA ASN A 176 -46.40 -1.67 14.02
C ASN A 176 -46.47 -0.11 13.97
N GLU A 177 -47.36 0.42 13.12
CA GLU A 177 -48.12 1.69 13.23
C GLU A 177 -47.42 3.06 13.25
N GLU A 178 -47.22 3.60 12.03
CA GLU A 178 -47.91 4.81 11.50
C GLU A 178 -48.47 5.87 12.49
N THR A 179 -47.97 7.13 12.41
CA THR A 179 -48.74 8.38 12.11
C THR A 179 -47.92 9.65 12.44
N GLY A 180 -48.26 10.79 11.82
CA GLY A 180 -48.07 12.10 12.47
C GLY A 180 -47.06 13.09 11.87
N THR A 181 -47.36 13.64 10.69
CA THR A 181 -46.79 14.93 10.24
C THR A 181 -47.40 16.10 11.03
N THR A 182 -46.59 17.00 11.62
CA THR A 182 -46.84 18.46 11.56
C THR A 182 -45.68 19.34 12.01
N THR A 183 -45.66 20.54 11.44
CA THR A 183 -44.82 21.72 11.70
C THR A 183 -45.21 22.49 12.98
N GLY A 184 -44.27 23.24 13.57
CA GLY A 184 -44.53 24.23 14.64
C GLY A 184 -43.31 25.14 14.85
N GLU A 185 -43.54 26.41 15.18
CA GLU A 185 -42.59 27.54 15.05
C GLU A 185 -42.67 28.47 16.29
N ALA A 186 -41.60 29.26 16.56
CA ALA A 186 -41.56 30.47 17.42
C ALA A 186 -41.79 30.31 18.95
N GLU A 187 -40.89 30.82 19.82
CA GLU A 187 -40.91 32.13 20.54
C GLU A 187 -41.13 31.89 22.06
N ASP A 188 -40.69 32.69 23.05
CA ASP A 188 -39.69 33.78 23.18
C ASP A 188 -39.34 33.96 24.70
N VAL A 189 -38.41 34.88 25.05
CA VAL A 189 -38.14 35.53 26.37
C VAL A 189 -37.80 34.66 27.60
N SER A 190 -37.12 35.10 28.67
CA SER A 190 -36.25 36.24 29.07
C SER A 190 -36.33 36.34 30.60
N GLY A 191 -35.31 36.88 31.28
CA GLY A 191 -35.57 37.70 32.48
C GLY A 191 -34.72 37.48 33.74
N ALA A 192 -33.98 38.55 34.09
CA ALA A 192 -33.53 38.98 35.42
C ALA A 192 -32.54 38.08 36.21
N THR A 193 -31.35 38.51 36.67
CA THR A 193 -30.78 39.76 37.28
C THR A 193 -30.97 39.94 38.79
N ASP A 194 -29.84 40.11 39.49
CA ASP A 194 -29.52 40.91 40.71
C ASP A 194 -28.34 40.23 41.43
N ILE A 195 -27.10 40.74 41.53
CA ILE A 195 -26.53 42.05 41.98
C ILE A 195 -26.79 42.37 43.46
N ILE A 196 -25.74 42.38 44.31
CA ILE A 196 -25.51 43.35 45.43
C ILE A 196 -23.99 43.49 45.71
N GLN A 197 -23.59 44.69 46.16
CA GLN A 197 -22.23 45.18 46.55
C GLN A 197 -22.24 45.55 48.07
N ILE A 198 -21.19 45.90 48.83
CA ILE A 198 -19.82 46.47 48.68
C ILE A 198 -18.99 46.07 49.94
N ASP A 199 -17.64 46.16 49.92
CA ASP A 199 -16.84 47.12 50.75
C ASP A 199 -15.32 46.85 50.82
N GLN A 200 -14.54 47.82 51.34
CA GLN A 200 -13.10 48.02 51.07
C GLN A 200 -12.11 47.77 52.23
N ALA A 201 -10.84 47.56 51.82
CA ALA A 201 -9.55 47.94 52.47
C ALA A 201 -9.20 47.29 53.84
N THR A 202 -7.96 46.85 54.12
CA THR A 202 -6.68 47.61 54.09
C THR A 202 -5.43 46.72 53.97
N SER A 203 -4.27 47.34 53.75
CA SER A 203 -2.93 46.74 53.54
C SER A 203 -2.18 46.28 54.81
N THR A 204 -1.27 45.31 54.64
CA THR A 204 0.02 45.24 55.35
C THR A 204 1.10 44.69 54.42
N GLU A 205 2.27 45.32 54.40
CA GLU A 205 3.48 44.81 53.75
C GLU A 205 4.13 43.70 54.61
N ASP A 206 4.84 42.77 53.97
CA ASP A 206 6.02 42.15 54.58
C ASP A 206 7.13 42.02 53.52
N GLN A 207 8.39 42.15 53.96
CA GLN A 207 9.58 42.31 53.14
C GLN A 207 10.27 40.97 52.90
N ALA A 208 10.49 40.61 51.63
CA ALA A 208 11.34 39.48 51.26
C ALA A 208 12.60 39.98 50.53
N THR A 209 13.75 39.83 51.19
CA THR A 209 15.10 40.11 50.68
C THR A 209 15.39 39.40 49.36
N SER A 210 15.86 40.14 48.35
CA SER A 210 16.35 39.60 47.10
C SER A 210 17.86 39.32 47.14
N THR A 211 18.25 38.10 46.81
CA THR A 211 19.58 37.78 46.30
C THR A 211 19.50 37.66 44.77
N PRO A 212 20.46 38.22 44.01
CA PRO A 212 20.43 38.13 42.55
C PRO A 212 20.88 36.73 42.13
N VAL A 213 19.95 35.91 41.64
CA VAL A 213 20.32 34.73 40.85
C VAL A 213 20.55 35.21 39.42
N THR A 214 21.74 34.93 38.89
CA THR A 214 22.11 35.28 37.52
C THR A 214 21.19 34.57 36.53
N GLU A 215 20.26 35.31 35.94
CA GLU A 215 19.39 34.86 34.86
C GLU A 215 20.20 34.75 33.56
N THR A 216 20.90 33.62 33.37
CA THR A 216 21.31 33.19 32.03
C THR A 216 20.10 32.60 31.34
N GLY A 217 19.53 33.37 30.41
CA GLY A 217 18.35 32.96 29.65
C GLY A 217 18.58 31.66 28.88
N GLN A 218 17.76 30.66 29.17
CA GLN A 218 17.32 29.68 28.20
C GLN A 218 15.80 29.78 28.13
N THR A 219 15.31 30.53 27.13
CA THR A 219 13.93 30.38 26.66
C THR A 219 13.68 28.90 26.39
N SER A 220 12.58 28.38 26.93
CA SER A 220 12.30 26.95 27.01
C SER A 220 12.47 26.26 25.65
N LEU A 221 13.40 25.29 25.59
CA LEU A 221 13.28 24.20 24.62
C LEU A 221 11.86 23.65 24.74
N GLY A 222 11.16 23.50 23.61
CA GLY A 222 9.85 22.88 23.60
C GLY A 222 9.94 21.54 24.29
N LYS A 223 9.05 21.27 25.27
CA LYS A 223 8.99 19.96 25.92
C LYS A 223 8.75 18.94 24.82
N ALA A 224 9.74 18.07 24.57
CA ALA A 224 9.68 17.07 23.51
C ALA A 224 8.36 16.32 23.63
N CYS A 225 7.58 16.31 22.55
CA CYS A 225 6.29 15.63 22.57
C CYS A 225 6.54 14.13 22.65
N GLU A 226 5.90 13.48 23.62
CA GLU A 226 5.97 12.03 23.74
C GLU A 226 5.03 11.41 22.69
N PHE A 227 5.61 10.66 21.76
CA PHE A 227 4.89 9.97 20.71
C PHE A 227 4.74 8.48 21.03
N THR A 228 3.53 7.95 20.84
CA THR A 228 3.35 6.51 20.63
C THR A 228 3.72 6.19 19.18
N ALA A 229 4.87 5.56 18.98
CA ALA A 229 5.35 5.09 17.69
C ALA A 229 4.86 3.65 17.44
N THR A 230 3.97 3.47 16.47
CA THR A 230 3.59 2.14 15.96
C THR A 230 4.34 1.84 14.67
N TYR A 231 5.16 0.79 14.69
CA TYR A 231 5.86 0.25 13.53
C TYR A 231 5.06 -0.86 12.87
N TYR A 232 5.20 -0.99 11.55
CA TYR A 232 4.42 -1.88 10.69
C TYR A 232 5.31 -2.64 9.69
N ARG A 233 4.89 -3.85 9.28
CA ARG A 233 5.64 -4.74 8.37
C ARG A 233 5.39 -4.49 6.87
N ASN A 234 4.92 -3.31 6.51
CA ASN A 234 4.60 -2.88 5.15
C ASN A 234 4.53 -1.36 5.09
N THR A 235 4.26 -0.79 3.90
CA THR A 235 4.12 0.66 3.68
C THR A 235 2.70 1.22 3.79
N ASP A 236 1.69 0.36 4.00
CA ASP A 236 0.27 0.77 4.03
C ASP A 236 -0.30 0.96 5.45
N LEU A 237 0.56 0.97 6.47
CA LEU A 237 0.21 1.14 7.89
C LEU A 237 -0.71 0.01 8.42
N SER A 238 -0.61 -1.18 7.85
CA SER A 238 -1.23 -2.40 8.35
C SER A 238 -0.16 -3.42 8.83
N SER A 239 -0.55 -4.57 9.37
CA SER A 239 0.42 -5.57 9.86
C SER A 239 1.38 -5.05 10.96
N LYS A 240 0.83 -4.49 12.04
CA LYS A 240 1.55 -3.98 13.23
C LYS A 240 2.68 -4.94 13.67
N LEU A 241 3.85 -4.35 13.93
CA LEU A 241 5.09 -5.04 14.29
C LEU A 241 5.46 -4.81 15.75
N LEU A 242 5.61 -3.55 16.12
CA LEU A 242 6.11 -3.07 17.40
C LEU A 242 5.34 -1.79 17.75
N ILE A 243 5.15 -1.55 19.04
CA ILE A 243 4.75 -0.24 19.56
C ILE A 243 5.79 0.14 20.61
N ARG A 244 6.24 1.39 20.60
CA ARG A 244 7.06 1.96 21.67
C ARG A 244 6.76 3.45 21.86
N THR A 245 7.25 3.99 22.96
CA THR A 245 7.25 5.42 23.26
C THR A 245 8.53 6.04 22.73
N GLU A 246 8.45 7.23 22.14
CA GLU A 246 9.58 8.00 21.63
C GLU A 246 9.48 9.48 22.02
N GLU A 247 10.62 10.10 22.36
CA GLU A 247 10.73 11.52 22.62
C GLU A 247 11.04 12.23 21.29
N GLY A 248 10.02 12.83 20.66
CA GLY A 248 10.16 13.44 19.33
C GLY A 248 10.23 12.44 18.17
N ILE A 249 10.58 12.95 16.99
CA ILE A 249 10.78 12.19 15.74
C ILE A 249 12.07 12.72 15.09
N ASP A 250 13.22 12.15 15.45
CA ASP A 250 14.53 12.46 14.85
C ASP A 250 15.28 11.14 14.57
N HIS A 251 14.99 10.56 13.40
CA HIS A 251 15.54 9.28 12.98
C HIS A 251 16.31 9.40 11.67
N ASP A 252 17.50 8.81 11.67
CA ASP A 252 18.38 8.67 10.51
C ASP A 252 18.93 7.24 10.53
N TRP A 253 18.24 6.33 9.85
CA TRP A 253 18.64 4.91 9.83
C TRP A 253 19.61 4.62 8.67
N GLY A 254 19.74 5.54 7.70
CA GLY A 254 20.43 5.29 6.43
C GLY A 254 19.88 4.02 5.77
N ALA A 255 20.75 3.23 5.13
CA ALA A 255 20.39 1.89 4.62
C ALA A 255 20.23 0.80 5.71
N GLY A 256 20.07 1.21 6.98
CA GLY A 256 19.83 0.36 8.13
C GLY A 256 18.34 0.19 8.42
N ASN A 257 18.00 0.01 9.69
CA ASN A 257 16.62 -0.23 10.13
C ASN A 257 16.38 0.36 11.54
N PRO A 258 15.12 0.65 11.92
CA PRO A 258 14.80 0.99 13.31
C PRO A 258 15.11 -0.15 14.27
N ASP A 259 15.52 0.17 15.51
CA ASP A 259 15.79 -0.86 16.52
C ASP A 259 14.58 -1.79 16.75
N GLY A 260 14.82 -3.10 16.73
CA GLY A 260 13.76 -4.11 16.84
C GLY A 260 12.87 -4.29 15.60
N VAL A 261 13.08 -3.52 14.54
CA VAL A 261 12.43 -3.65 13.23
C VAL A 261 13.41 -4.30 12.27
N TYR A 262 13.31 -5.62 12.06
CA TYR A 262 14.25 -6.38 11.22
C TYR A 262 14.03 -6.20 9.70
N LEU A 263 13.63 -5.00 9.27
CA LEU A 263 13.35 -4.62 7.89
C LEU A 263 14.08 -3.30 7.60
N SER A 264 15.03 -3.32 6.65
CA SER A 264 15.69 -2.12 6.14
C SER A 264 14.77 -1.29 5.23
N ASP A 265 13.93 -1.99 4.47
CA ASP A 265 13.05 -1.42 3.47
C ASP A 265 11.61 -1.84 3.74
N LYS A 266 10.62 -1.11 3.21
CA LYS A 266 9.19 -1.50 3.20
C LYS A 266 8.56 -1.63 4.58
N PHE A 267 8.97 -0.79 5.52
CA PHE A 267 8.28 -0.60 6.78
C PHE A 267 7.51 0.73 6.78
N SER A 268 6.57 0.87 7.71
CA SER A 268 5.92 2.15 7.95
C SER A 268 5.80 2.41 9.45
N VAL A 269 5.66 3.68 9.79
CA VAL A 269 5.55 4.12 11.18
C VAL A 269 4.40 5.13 11.27
N ARG A 270 3.59 4.98 12.32
CA ARG A 270 2.65 5.99 12.75
C ARG A 270 3.06 6.49 14.13
N TRP A 271 3.45 7.75 14.22
CA TRP A 271 3.61 8.46 15.48
C TRP A 271 2.32 9.21 15.79
N THR A 272 1.85 9.08 17.03
CA THR A 272 0.71 9.85 17.55
C THR A 272 1.04 10.38 18.94
N GLY A 273 0.87 11.69 19.15
CA GLY A 273 1.20 12.38 20.40
C GLY A 273 0.23 13.50 20.70
N ASN A 274 0.06 13.81 21.99
CA ASN A 274 -0.66 15.00 22.45
C ASN A 274 0.39 15.97 22.98
N CYS A 275 0.58 17.08 22.27
CA CYS A 275 1.71 17.99 22.45
C CYS A 275 1.21 19.33 22.97
N GLU A 276 1.86 19.89 23.99
CA GLU A 276 1.51 21.21 24.53
C GLU A 276 2.16 22.33 23.73
N PHE A 277 1.36 23.29 23.27
CA PHE A 277 1.79 24.51 22.59
C PHE A 277 1.42 25.75 23.39
N ALA A 278 2.27 26.77 23.36
CA ALA A 278 1.87 28.13 23.72
C ALA A 278 1.21 28.77 22.50
N GLU A 279 0.26 29.68 22.70
CA GLU A 279 -0.34 30.40 21.57
C GLU A 279 0.71 31.19 20.79
N GLY A 280 0.69 31.11 19.46
CA GLY A 280 1.58 31.86 18.57
C GLY A 280 1.86 31.16 17.23
N ARG A 281 2.76 31.72 16.43
CA ARG A 281 3.18 31.12 15.15
C ARG A 281 4.34 30.14 15.37
N TYR A 282 4.24 28.98 14.74
CA TYR A 282 5.26 27.94 14.74
C TYR A 282 5.74 27.64 13.33
N ARG A 283 7.06 27.49 13.17
CA ARG A 283 7.68 26.91 11.98
C ARG A 283 7.89 25.42 12.23
N PHE A 284 7.21 24.58 11.45
CA PHE A 284 7.49 23.15 11.36
C PHE A 284 8.53 22.91 10.26
N THR A 285 9.54 22.10 10.56
CA THR A 285 10.52 21.62 9.57
C THR A 285 10.54 20.10 9.57
N GLY A 286 10.68 19.49 8.40
CA GLY A 286 10.74 18.04 8.29
C GLY A 286 11.62 17.55 7.16
N THR A 287 12.23 16.39 7.35
CA THR A 287 12.99 15.65 6.33
C THR A 287 12.59 14.19 6.45
N PHE A 288 12.05 13.65 5.36
CA PHE A 288 11.59 12.27 5.29
C PHE A 288 12.13 11.63 4.01
N ASP A 289 12.59 10.39 4.11
CA ASP A 289 13.01 9.53 3.00
C ASP A 289 12.37 8.18 3.36
N ASP A 290 11.22 7.77 2.80
CA ASP A 290 10.52 8.32 1.63
C ASP A 290 9.32 9.24 1.93
N ALA A 291 8.16 8.66 2.28
CA ALA A 291 6.86 9.32 2.16
C ALA A 291 6.24 9.68 3.51
N VAL A 292 5.55 10.82 3.59
CA VAL A 292 5.03 11.37 4.86
C VAL A 292 3.66 12.04 4.74
N LYS A 293 2.86 11.89 5.80
CA LYS A 293 1.61 12.62 6.07
C LYS A 293 1.63 13.11 7.52
N ALA A 294 1.85 14.41 7.71
CA ALA A 294 1.90 15.04 9.02
C ALA A 294 0.69 15.97 9.23
N THR A 295 -0.01 15.81 10.36
CA THR A 295 -1.19 16.61 10.74
C THR A 295 -1.15 17.02 12.19
N ILE A 296 -1.63 18.23 12.48
CA ILE A 296 -1.95 18.75 13.83
C ILE A 296 -3.45 19.06 13.87
N ASP A 297 -4.19 18.47 14.81
CA ASP A 297 -5.66 18.60 14.93
C ASP A 297 -6.45 18.32 13.62
N ASN A 298 -5.95 17.38 12.81
CA ASN A 298 -6.43 17.06 11.46
C ASN A 298 -6.17 18.15 10.39
N THR A 299 -5.56 19.27 10.75
CA THR A 299 -4.99 20.24 9.80
C THR A 299 -3.67 19.71 9.26
N TRP A 300 -3.41 19.87 7.97
CA TRP A 300 -2.16 19.43 7.35
C TRP A 300 -0.99 20.31 7.79
N ILE A 301 0.06 19.68 8.32
CA ILE A 301 1.41 20.24 8.35
C ILE A 301 2.03 19.99 6.96
N TYR A 302 2.02 18.72 6.52
CA TYR A 302 2.56 18.34 5.21
C TYR A 302 1.95 17.03 4.69
N ASN A 303 1.85 16.87 3.37
CA ASN A 303 1.30 15.68 2.72
C ASN A 303 2.06 15.35 1.42
N TYR A 304 2.93 14.35 1.50
CA TYR A 304 3.70 13.81 0.39
C TYR A 304 3.63 12.28 0.47
N TRP A 305 2.56 11.70 -0.08
CA TRP A 305 2.28 10.27 0.01
C TRP A 305 2.25 9.61 -1.37
N VAL A 306 3.44 9.41 -1.93
CA VAL A 306 3.65 8.96 -3.31
C VAL A 306 4.52 7.70 -3.35
N SER A 307 4.14 6.75 -4.20
CA SER A 307 4.78 5.42 -4.31
C SER A 307 6.06 5.46 -5.15
N ASN A 308 7.05 6.19 -4.65
CA ASN A 308 8.43 6.28 -5.12
C ASN A 308 9.38 6.05 -3.93
N SER A 309 10.67 6.22 -4.17
CA SER A 309 11.71 6.29 -3.14
C SER A 309 12.45 7.64 -3.23
N ASP A 310 11.69 8.73 -3.27
CA ASP A 310 12.24 10.09 -3.33
C ASP A 310 11.93 10.81 -2.02
N GLY A 311 12.96 11.05 -1.20
CA GLY A 311 12.82 11.85 0.01
C GLY A 311 12.41 13.31 -0.24
N VAL A 312 11.81 13.90 0.78
CA VAL A 312 11.26 15.23 0.80
C VAL A 312 11.72 16.01 2.04
N SER A 313 12.07 17.27 1.84
CA SER A 313 12.26 18.24 2.93
C SER A 313 11.27 19.39 2.78
N PHE A 314 10.73 19.86 3.90
CA PHE A 314 9.75 20.94 3.92
C PHE A 314 9.95 21.87 5.11
N GLU A 315 9.47 23.10 4.94
CA GLU A 315 9.22 24.08 5.99
C GLU A 315 7.76 24.54 5.84
N THR A 316 7.03 24.70 6.95
CA THR A 316 5.64 25.17 6.94
C THR A 316 5.35 25.92 8.23
N GLU A 317 4.87 27.15 8.09
CA GLU A 317 4.48 28.00 9.21
C GLU A 317 2.97 27.88 9.46
N LEU A 318 2.58 27.71 10.73
CA LEU A 318 1.19 27.60 11.19
C LEU A 318 0.97 28.46 12.43
N ASP A 319 -0.15 29.17 12.49
CA ASP A 319 -0.62 29.83 13.72
C ASP A 319 -1.33 28.78 14.60
N ILE A 320 -0.81 28.52 15.80
CA ILE A 320 -1.28 27.49 16.73
C ILE A 320 -1.85 28.16 17.99
N THR A 321 -3.01 27.67 18.46
CA THR A 321 -3.62 28.13 19.71
C THR A 321 -2.86 27.64 20.94
N GLY A 322 -3.10 28.23 22.11
CA GLY A 322 -2.54 27.70 23.36
C GLY A 322 -3.25 26.43 23.83
N GLY A 323 -2.49 25.39 24.19
CA GLY A 323 -2.99 24.17 24.83
C GLY A 323 -2.49 22.87 24.19
N THR A 324 -3.19 21.78 24.50
CA THR A 324 -2.89 20.43 23.99
C THR A 324 -3.40 20.26 22.55
N HIS A 325 -2.49 19.90 21.63
CA HIS A 325 -2.79 19.60 20.23
C HIS A 325 -2.41 18.16 19.88
N TYR A 326 -3.23 17.50 19.07
CA TYR A 326 -3.00 16.13 18.63
C TYR A 326 -2.19 16.11 17.34
N ILE A 327 -0.94 15.64 17.43
CA ILE A 327 -0.07 15.42 16.27
C ILE A 327 -0.13 13.95 15.85
N LYS A 328 -0.30 13.73 14.55
CA LYS A 328 -0.13 12.44 13.89
C LYS A 328 0.81 12.58 12.71
N VAL A 329 1.83 11.72 12.67
CA VAL A 329 2.75 11.57 11.54
C VAL A 329 2.68 10.13 11.07
N ASP A 330 2.18 9.95 9.85
CA ASP A 330 2.26 8.69 9.12
C ASP A 330 3.47 8.78 8.18
N TYR A 331 4.31 7.75 8.15
CA TYR A 331 5.52 7.66 7.33
C TYR A 331 5.66 6.25 6.75
N TYR A 332 6.26 6.13 5.56
CA TYR A 332 6.85 4.85 5.15
C TYR A 332 8.22 5.01 4.50
N GLU A 333 8.99 3.94 4.67
CA GLU A 333 10.19 3.61 3.93
C GLU A 333 9.80 2.61 2.82
N TYR A 334 10.18 2.85 1.57
CA TYR A 334 9.92 1.96 0.44
C TYR A 334 11.19 1.24 -0.04
N PHE A 335 12.27 1.95 -0.31
CA PHE A 335 13.60 1.39 -0.60
C PHE A 335 14.72 2.44 -0.46
N GLY A 336 15.82 2.07 0.20
CA GLY A 336 17.07 2.82 0.13
C GLY A 336 17.57 3.32 1.48
N ASN A 337 17.55 4.64 1.68
CA ASN A 337 17.91 5.25 2.95
C ASN A 337 16.64 5.67 3.68
N ALA A 338 16.46 5.21 4.91
CA ALA A 338 15.30 5.57 5.71
C ALA A 338 15.61 6.75 6.64
N VAL A 339 14.92 7.87 6.44
CA VAL A 339 15.02 9.09 7.27
C VAL A 339 13.62 9.54 7.68
N ALA A 340 13.44 9.89 8.95
CA ALA A 340 12.19 10.46 9.44
C ALA A 340 12.46 11.48 10.56
N LYS A 341 12.39 12.76 10.20
CA LYS A 341 12.69 13.90 11.09
C LYS A 341 11.57 14.93 11.02
N LEU A 342 11.04 15.34 12.17
CA LEU A 342 10.08 16.44 12.32
C LEU A 342 10.42 17.24 13.58
N ASP A 343 10.63 18.54 13.40
CA ASP A 343 10.90 19.49 14.49
C ASP A 343 10.04 20.77 14.30
N TRP A 344 9.88 21.54 15.37
CA TRP A 344 9.17 22.82 15.32
C TRP A 344 9.68 23.85 16.34
N GLU A 345 9.78 25.10 15.90
CA GLU A 345 10.12 26.25 16.74
C GLU A 345 8.98 27.28 16.77
N LYS A 346 8.79 27.94 17.92
CA LYS A 346 7.91 29.11 18.00
C LYS A 346 8.65 30.32 17.45
N ILE A 347 8.05 31.03 16.50
CA ILE A 347 8.67 32.18 15.81
C ILE A 347 8.03 33.53 16.14
N GLU A 348 6.74 33.56 16.54
CA GLU A 348 6.01 34.78 16.97
C GLU A 348 5.07 34.45 18.16
#